data_AF-A0A522DLG6-F1
#
_entry.id   AF-A0A522DLG6-F1
#
_cell.length_a   1.000
_cell.length_b   1.000
_cell.length_c   1.000
_cell.angle_alpha   90.00
_cell.angle_beta   90.00
_cell.angle_gamma   90.00
#
_symmetry.space_group_name_H-M   'P 1'
#
loop_
_entity.id
_entity.type
_entity.pdbx_description
1 polymer ?
#
loop_
_entity_poly.entity_id
_entity_poly.type
_entity_poly.pdbx_seq_one_letter_code
_entity_poly.pdbx_strand_id
1 'polypeptide(L)'
;QPVTFSKIFTALLAAFWAYQGWASIGFIGGEAKNANRNLPLGIAIGVFIVIATYLLVNTAYLSLLPIQTMEQINASGNSIAAVEAVKIFWGRSGELFIAILILITTLGCNHVTIITSCRVYYAMAKEGLFFKKAGELNKYAVPGYSLLYQCIWGCILVLSGTFDQLTDMIIFAIFIFYGATALGVFILRKRMPDAPRPYKVWGYPVVPAIVIFFSAALFVNTIITRPREAGIGLVLMLTGVPIWYWFNRKKVVNH
;
A
#
# COMPACT_ATOMS: atom_id res chain seq x y z
N GLN A 1 -8.76 -25.30 -14.04
CA GLN A 1 -7.91 -24.69 -15.10
C GLN A 1 -6.45 -24.72 -14.64
N PRO A 2 -5.45 -24.85 -15.54
CA PRO A 2 -4.04 -24.90 -15.12
C PRO A 2 -3.60 -23.57 -14.48
N VAL A 3 -2.76 -23.69 -13.45
CA VAL A 3 -2.17 -22.55 -12.74
C VAL A 3 -1.00 -22.03 -13.57
N THR A 4 -1.22 -20.95 -14.31
CA THR A 4 -0.15 -20.27 -15.07
C THR A 4 0.60 -19.31 -14.15
N PHE A 5 1.90 -19.09 -14.41
CA PHE A 5 2.71 -18.07 -13.72
C PHE A 5 2.02 -16.71 -13.67
N SER A 6 1.35 -16.31 -14.77
CA SER A 6 0.58 -15.07 -14.84
C SER A 6 -0.57 -14.99 -13.84
N LYS A 7 -1.25 -16.10 -13.56
CA LYS A 7 -2.35 -16.14 -12.57
C LYS A 7 -1.82 -16.02 -11.15
N ILE A 8 -0.64 -16.61 -10.87
CA ILE A 8 0.05 -16.45 -9.59
C ILE A 8 0.37 -14.98 -9.36
N PHE A 9 0.95 -14.29 -10.35
CA PHE A 9 1.27 -12.87 -10.24
C PHE A 9 0.04 -11.98 -10.06
N THR A 10 -1.07 -12.31 -10.72
CA THR A 10 -2.33 -11.59 -10.52
C THR A 10 -2.87 -11.80 -9.11
N ALA A 11 -2.83 -13.02 -8.57
CA ALA A 11 -3.24 -13.29 -7.19
C ALA A 11 -2.31 -12.63 -6.16
N LEU A 12 -1.02 -12.49 -6.48
CA LEU A 12 -0.05 -11.80 -5.63
C LEU A 12 -0.40 -10.32 -5.43
N LEU A 13 -1.05 -9.64 -6.39
CA LEU A 13 -1.47 -8.24 -6.22
C LEU A 13 -2.40 -8.09 -5.01
N ALA A 14 -3.45 -8.92 -4.96
CA ALA A 14 -4.40 -8.95 -3.85
C ALA A 14 -3.73 -9.37 -2.53
N ALA A 15 -2.81 -10.36 -2.58
CA ALA A 15 -2.06 -10.77 -1.40
C ALA A 15 -1.20 -9.61 -0.86
N PHE A 16 -0.45 -8.91 -1.72
CA PHE A 16 0.40 -7.79 -1.29
C PHE A 16 -0.39 -6.63 -0.75
N TRP A 17 -1.61 -6.39 -1.25
CA TRP A 17 -2.51 -5.42 -0.64
C TRP A 17 -2.78 -5.74 0.84
N ALA A 18 -3.04 -7.00 1.18
CA ALA A 18 -3.22 -7.40 2.58
C ALA A 18 -1.96 -7.18 3.43
N TYR A 19 -0.76 -7.25 2.84
CA TYR A 19 0.52 -6.98 3.53
C TYR A 19 0.94 -5.50 3.52
N GLN A 20 0.14 -4.59 2.95
CA GLN A 20 0.51 -3.18 2.90
C GLN A 20 0.66 -2.54 4.28
N GLY A 21 1.54 -1.54 4.36
CA GLY A 21 1.84 -0.80 5.60
C GLY A 21 3.18 -1.11 6.25
N TRP A 22 3.84 -2.21 5.88
CA TRP A 22 5.17 -2.57 6.41
C TRP A 22 6.23 -1.47 6.22
N ALA A 23 6.16 -0.71 5.12
CA ALA A 23 7.11 0.37 4.82
C ALA A 23 7.06 1.53 5.83
N SER A 24 5.91 1.76 6.49
CA SER A 24 5.71 2.83 7.46
C SER A 24 6.59 2.69 8.71
N ILE A 25 7.02 1.47 9.03
CA ILE A 25 7.89 1.18 10.18
C ILE A 25 9.22 1.95 10.05
N GLY A 26 9.69 2.18 8.81
CA GLY A 26 10.89 2.95 8.54
C GLY A 26 10.84 4.39 9.08
N PHE A 27 9.66 5.00 9.16
CA PHE A 27 9.49 6.39 9.61
C PHE A 27 9.76 6.57 11.10
N ILE A 28 9.52 5.53 11.90
CA ILE A 28 9.71 5.56 13.37
C ILE A 28 11.15 5.11 13.72
N GLY A 29 11.97 4.79 12.73
CA GLY A 29 13.35 4.35 12.94
C GLY A 29 14.20 5.35 13.76
N GLY A 30 13.95 6.65 13.63
CA GLY A 30 14.66 7.69 14.40
C GLY A 30 14.33 7.73 15.89
N GLU A 31 13.15 7.23 16.28
CA GLU A 31 12.66 7.21 17.66
C GLU A 31 12.90 5.85 18.35
N ALA A 32 13.21 4.80 17.55
CA ALA A 32 13.43 3.45 18.05
C ALA A 32 14.76 3.32 18.80
N LYS A 33 14.70 2.86 20.06
CA LYS A 33 15.90 2.47 20.83
C LYS A 33 16.67 1.40 20.05
N ASN A 34 17.96 1.63 19.81
CA ASN A 34 18.84 0.74 19.03
C ASN A 34 18.25 0.37 17.64
N ALA A 35 17.76 1.37 16.91
CA ALA A 35 17.12 1.22 15.60
C ALA A 35 17.84 0.26 14.63
N ASN A 36 19.18 0.29 14.60
CA ASN A 36 20.00 -0.55 13.71
C ASN A 36 19.75 -2.05 13.85
N ARG A 37 19.38 -2.51 15.06
CA ARG A 37 19.12 -3.92 15.37
C ARG A 37 17.63 -4.18 15.54
N ASN A 38 16.94 -3.29 16.25
CA ASN A 38 15.54 -3.49 16.62
C ASN A 38 14.60 -3.31 15.44
N LEU A 39 14.91 -2.40 14.50
CA LEU A 39 14.05 -2.16 13.34
C LEU A 39 14.04 -3.37 12.38
N PRO A 40 15.18 -3.94 11.95
CA PRO A 40 15.18 -5.13 11.10
C PRO A 40 14.54 -6.35 11.79
N LEU A 41 14.82 -6.56 13.08
CA LEU A 41 14.22 -7.68 13.84
C LEU A 41 12.72 -7.51 14.01
N GLY A 42 12.26 -6.30 14.33
CA GLY A 42 10.84 -5.99 14.48
C GLY A 42 10.08 -6.20 13.18
N ILE A 43 10.64 -5.76 12.04
CA ILE A 43 10.07 -6.01 10.72
C ILE A 43 10.02 -7.53 10.43
N ALA A 44 11.12 -8.25 10.64
CA ALA A 44 11.16 -9.68 10.35
C ALA A 44 10.15 -10.47 11.20
N ILE A 45 10.19 -10.32 12.52
CA ILE A 45 9.30 -11.03 13.45
C ILE A 45 7.84 -10.65 13.18
N GLY A 46 7.56 -9.35 13.01
CA GLY A 46 6.21 -8.86 12.72
C GLY A 46 5.64 -9.46 11.44
N VAL A 47 6.42 -9.42 10.35
CA VAL A 47 6.00 -10.01 9.07
C VAL A 47 5.78 -11.53 9.19
N PHE A 48 6.66 -12.26 9.88
CA PHE A 48 6.47 -13.70 10.08
C PHE A 48 5.21 -14.04 10.89
N ILE A 49 4.89 -13.26 11.92
CA ILE A 49 3.65 -13.41 12.68
C ILE A 49 2.44 -13.20 11.76
N VAL A 50 2.44 -12.12 10.96
CA VAL A 50 1.35 -11.86 10.01
C VAL A 50 1.22 -12.98 8.98
N ILE A 51 2.33 -13.50 8.45
CA ILE A 51 2.31 -14.66 7.54
C ILE A 51 1.65 -15.86 8.21
N ALA A 52 2.07 -16.22 9.42
CA ALA A 52 1.49 -17.35 10.14
C ALA A 52 -0.01 -17.17 10.37
N THR A 53 -0.44 -15.99 10.84
CA THR A 53 -1.85 -15.67 11.04
C THR A 53 -2.66 -15.76 9.74
N TYR A 54 -2.14 -15.21 8.65
CA TYR A 54 -2.85 -15.24 7.36
C TYR A 54 -2.97 -16.65 6.81
N LEU A 55 -1.92 -17.48 6.93
CA LEU A 55 -1.98 -18.89 6.53
C LEU A 55 -2.98 -19.68 7.37
N LEU A 56 -3.03 -19.45 8.68
CA LEU A 56 -4.00 -20.10 9.56
C LEU A 56 -5.45 -19.73 9.19
N VAL A 57 -5.72 -18.45 8.97
CA VAL A 57 -7.06 -17.97 8.59
C VAL A 57 -7.45 -18.51 7.20
N ASN A 58 -6.55 -18.48 6.22
CA ASN A 58 -6.82 -19.03 4.89
C ASN A 58 -7.08 -20.55 4.94
N THR A 59 -6.34 -21.28 5.77
CA THR A 59 -6.56 -22.73 5.99
C THR A 59 -7.96 -22.97 6.59
N ALA A 60 -8.39 -22.16 7.54
CA ALA A 60 -9.72 -22.24 8.12
C ALA A 60 -10.81 -21.96 7.06
N TYR A 61 -10.63 -20.94 6.22
CA TYR A 61 -11.56 -20.65 5.13
C TYR A 61 -11.68 -21.79 4.13
N LEU A 62 -10.55 -22.34 3.67
CA LEU A 62 -10.55 -23.46 2.72
C LEU A 62 -11.12 -24.76 3.31
N SER A 63 -11.11 -24.91 4.64
CA SER A 63 -11.71 -26.05 5.33
C SER A 63 -13.24 -25.92 5.48
N LEU A 64 -13.77 -24.69 5.49
CA LEU A 64 -15.19 -24.41 5.73
C LEU A 64 -15.97 -24.09 4.45
N LEU A 65 -15.34 -23.44 3.48
CA LEU A 65 -15.97 -22.94 2.27
C LEU A 65 -15.41 -23.66 1.03
N PRO A 66 -16.24 -24.37 0.26
CA PRO A 66 -15.86 -24.85 -1.06
C PRO A 66 -15.41 -23.71 -1.97
N ILE A 67 -14.44 -23.96 -2.84
CA ILE A 67 -13.87 -22.94 -3.75
C ILE A 67 -14.97 -22.29 -4.60
N GLN A 68 -15.97 -23.06 -5.04
CA GLN A 68 -17.10 -22.56 -5.82
C GLN A 68 -17.92 -21.53 -5.04
N THR A 69 -18.09 -21.72 -3.73
CA THR A 69 -18.77 -20.78 -2.85
C THR A 69 -17.96 -19.49 -2.69
N MET A 70 -16.63 -19.60 -2.59
CA MET A 70 -15.75 -18.43 -2.55
C MET A 70 -15.79 -17.61 -3.84
N GLU A 71 -15.84 -18.28 -5.00
CA GLU A 71 -15.99 -17.60 -6.30
C GLU A 71 -17.33 -16.85 -6.39
N GLN A 72 -18.42 -17.45 -5.87
CA GLN A 72 -19.73 -16.80 -5.80
C GLN A 72 -19.74 -15.60 -4.85
N ILE A 73 -19.08 -15.70 -3.69
CA ILE A 73 -18.90 -14.61 -2.74
C ILE A 73 -18.12 -13.46 -3.39
N ASN A 74 -17.05 -13.76 -4.12
CA ASN A 74 -16.29 -12.74 -4.83
C ASN A 74 -17.12 -12.08 -5.94
N ALA A 75 -17.91 -12.86 -6.68
CA ALA A 75 -18.77 -12.36 -7.74
C ALA A 75 -19.94 -11.52 -7.24
N SER A 76 -20.41 -11.74 -6.00
CA SER A 76 -21.51 -10.97 -5.41
C SER A 76 -21.10 -9.53 -5.06
N GLY A 77 -19.80 -9.28 -4.86
CA GLY A 77 -19.22 -7.96 -4.54
C GLY A 77 -19.63 -7.37 -3.18
N ASN A 78 -20.59 -7.97 -2.49
CA ASN A 78 -21.18 -7.48 -1.23
C ASN A 78 -20.98 -8.44 -0.05
N SER A 79 -20.36 -9.60 -0.28
CA SER A 79 -20.17 -10.63 0.74
C SER A 79 -18.71 -10.73 1.16
N ILE A 80 -18.46 -10.84 2.47
CA ILE A 80 -17.12 -10.97 3.03
C ILE A 80 -16.90 -12.45 3.39
N ALA A 81 -15.85 -13.07 2.84
CA ALA A 81 -15.55 -14.48 3.07
C ALA A 81 -15.46 -14.86 4.56
N ALA A 82 -14.93 -13.95 5.39
CA ALA A 82 -14.87 -14.12 6.85
C ALA A 82 -16.23 -14.30 7.51
N VAL A 83 -17.22 -13.52 7.07
CA VAL A 83 -18.58 -13.51 7.63
C VAL A 83 -19.30 -14.80 7.25
N GLU A 84 -19.19 -15.21 5.99
CA GLU A 84 -19.79 -16.45 5.50
C GLU A 84 -19.15 -17.69 6.13
N ALA A 85 -17.83 -17.70 6.32
CA ALA A 85 -17.14 -18.79 7.01
C ALA A 85 -17.63 -18.95 8.47
N VAL A 86 -17.80 -17.83 9.19
CA VAL A 86 -18.24 -17.87 10.59
C VAL A 86 -19.71 -18.25 10.72
N LYS A 87 -20.53 -17.83 9.76
CA LYS A 87 -21.94 -18.19 9.70
C LYS A 87 -22.17 -19.71 9.65
N ILE A 88 -21.27 -20.47 9.00
CA ILE A 88 -21.38 -21.92 8.89
C ILE A 88 -21.31 -22.62 10.25
N PHE A 89 -20.41 -22.21 11.14
CA PHE A 89 -20.21 -22.89 12.42
C PHE A 89 -20.87 -22.18 13.62
N TRP A 90 -21.08 -20.86 13.56
CA TRP A 90 -21.60 -20.05 14.67
C TRP A 90 -22.95 -19.38 14.37
N GLY A 91 -23.51 -19.60 13.17
CA GLY A 91 -24.81 -19.09 12.78
C GLY A 91 -24.89 -17.56 12.73
N ARG A 92 -26.11 -17.03 12.83
CA ARG A 92 -26.42 -15.59 12.65
C ARG A 92 -25.75 -14.68 13.68
N SER A 93 -25.60 -15.14 14.92
CA SER A 93 -24.97 -14.37 15.99
C SER A 93 -23.46 -14.19 15.75
N GLY A 94 -22.78 -15.24 15.26
CA GLY A 94 -21.36 -15.15 14.88
C GLY A 94 -21.12 -14.26 13.66
N GLU A 95 -22.01 -14.32 12.67
CA GLU A 95 -22.00 -13.41 11.52
C GLU A 95 -22.06 -11.94 11.97
N LEU A 96 -23.01 -11.58 12.84
CA LEU A 96 -23.17 -10.21 13.31
C LEU A 96 -21.93 -9.75 14.12
N PHE A 97 -21.41 -10.63 14.97
CA PHE A 97 -20.22 -10.32 15.78
C PHE A 97 -18.99 -10.02 14.92
N ILE A 98 -18.69 -10.88 13.94
CA ILE A 98 -17.56 -10.69 13.04
C ILE A 98 -17.76 -9.48 12.13
N ALA A 99 -18.98 -9.24 11.63
CA ALA A 99 -19.28 -8.05 10.84
C ALA A 99 -19.01 -6.76 11.63
N ILE A 100 -19.42 -6.69 12.90
CA ILE A 100 -19.14 -5.53 13.77
C ILE A 100 -17.63 -5.34 13.98
N LEU A 101 -16.88 -6.43 14.23
CA LEU A 101 -15.42 -6.34 14.38
C LEU A 101 -14.73 -5.84 13.10
N ILE A 102 -15.17 -6.32 11.93
CA ILE A 102 -14.65 -5.84 10.64
C ILE A 102 -14.96 -4.36 10.45
N LEU A 103 -16.17 -3.91 10.80
CA LEU A 103 -16.54 -2.50 10.72
C LEU A 103 -15.68 -1.62 11.62
N ILE A 104 -15.50 -2.00 12.89
CA ILE A 104 -14.67 -1.25 13.85
C ILE A 104 -13.21 -1.15 13.36
N THR A 105 -12.65 -2.28 12.93
CA THR A 105 -11.25 -2.33 12.44
C THR A 105 -11.05 -1.55 11.15
N THR A 106 -11.99 -1.64 10.21
CA THR A 106 -11.93 -0.91 8.93
C THR A 106 -12.09 0.60 9.15
N LEU A 107 -13.04 1.03 9.99
CA LEU A 107 -13.21 2.44 10.34
C LEU A 107 -11.98 3.00 11.07
N GLY A 108 -11.39 2.22 11.99
CA GLY A 108 -10.16 2.59 12.68
C GLY A 108 -8.98 2.76 11.71
N CYS A 109 -8.79 1.79 10.80
CA CYS A 109 -7.74 1.86 9.77
C CYS A 109 -7.94 3.06 8.83
N ASN A 110 -9.17 3.30 8.38
CA ASN A 110 -9.49 4.44 7.53
C ASN A 110 -9.22 5.77 8.23
N HIS A 111 -9.59 5.90 9.50
CA HIS A 111 -9.33 7.10 10.30
C HIS A 111 -7.83 7.44 10.37
N VAL A 112 -6.99 6.44 10.69
CA VAL A 112 -5.53 6.62 10.76
C VAL A 112 -4.95 6.98 9.39
N THR A 113 -5.46 6.36 8.32
CA THR A 113 -5.02 6.63 6.94
C THR A 113 -5.36 8.05 6.51
N ILE A 114 -6.53 8.57 6.88
CA ILE A 114 -6.93 9.96 6.62
C ILE A 114 -6.00 10.95 7.32
N ILE A 115 -5.70 10.73 8.60
CA ILE A 115 -4.80 11.60 9.38
C ILE A 115 -3.36 11.55 8.86
N THR A 116 -2.89 10.39 8.43
CA THR A 116 -1.50 10.25 7.96
C THR A 116 -1.32 10.86 6.57
N SER A 117 -2.26 10.62 5.66
CA SER A 117 -2.16 11.07 4.27
C SER A 117 -2.27 12.59 4.13
N CYS A 118 -3.04 13.26 5.00
CA CYS A 118 -3.17 14.72 4.95
C CYS A 118 -1.85 15.46 5.24
N ARG A 119 -0.93 14.82 5.98
CA ARG A 119 0.40 15.36 6.30
C ARG A 119 1.34 15.35 5.09
N VAL A 120 1.15 14.43 4.14
CA VAL A 120 1.92 14.40 2.90
C VAL A 120 1.63 15.65 2.06
N TYR A 121 0.35 15.98 1.86
CA TYR A 121 -0.04 17.21 1.15
C TYR A 121 0.42 18.48 1.86
N TYR A 122 0.37 18.50 3.20
CA TYR A 122 0.89 19.60 4.01
C TYR A 122 2.40 19.80 3.81
N ALA A 123 3.19 18.73 3.87
CA ALA A 123 4.64 18.78 3.65
C ALA A 123 4.97 19.25 2.21
N MET A 124 4.30 18.70 1.20
CA MET A 124 4.48 19.12 -0.20
C MET A 124 4.15 20.60 -0.39
N ALA A 125 3.11 21.12 0.27
CA ALA A 125 2.76 22.53 0.20
C ALA A 125 3.80 23.44 0.87
N LYS A 126 4.41 23.00 1.98
CA LYS A 126 5.51 23.73 2.64
C LYS A 126 6.76 23.82 1.76
N GLU A 127 7.01 22.80 0.93
CA GLU A 127 8.12 22.81 -0.03
C GLU A 127 7.80 23.59 -1.33
N GLY A 128 6.56 24.07 -1.47
CA GLY A 128 6.07 24.78 -2.65
C GLY A 128 5.70 23.85 -3.81
N LEU A 129 5.58 22.55 -3.57
CA LEU A 129 5.25 21.50 -4.55
C LEU A 129 3.75 21.19 -4.62
N PHE A 130 2.93 21.92 -3.88
CA PHE A 130 1.48 21.76 -3.85
C PHE A 130 0.76 23.09 -3.56
N PHE A 131 -0.57 23.11 -3.56
CA PHE A 131 -1.35 24.31 -3.30
C PHE A 131 -1.03 24.91 -1.91
N LYS A 132 -0.71 26.22 -1.85
CA LYS A 132 -0.30 26.91 -0.62
C LYS A 132 -1.27 26.71 0.56
N LYS A 133 -2.58 26.71 0.29
CA LYS A 133 -3.64 26.50 1.30
C LYS A 133 -3.54 25.16 2.02
N ALA A 134 -3.04 24.11 1.37
CA ALA A 134 -2.80 22.81 2.00
C ALA A 134 -1.71 22.87 3.10
N GLY A 135 -0.84 23.89 3.05
CA GLY A 135 0.20 24.16 4.04
C GLY A 135 -0.25 25.02 5.22
N GLU A 136 -1.52 25.42 5.28
CA GLU A 136 -2.10 26.20 6.38
C GLU A 136 -2.69 25.27 7.45
N LEU A 137 -2.39 25.57 8.72
CA LEU A 137 -2.95 24.86 9.86
C LEU A 137 -4.12 25.66 10.43
N ASN A 138 -5.17 24.96 10.86
CA ASN A 138 -6.28 25.56 11.57
C ASN A 138 -5.94 25.81 13.06
N LYS A 139 -6.91 26.33 13.83
CA LYS A 139 -6.78 26.59 15.28
C LYS A 139 -6.36 25.37 16.11
N TYR A 140 -6.60 24.16 15.62
CA TYR A 140 -6.28 22.89 16.28
C TYR A 140 -5.00 22.24 15.74
N ALA A 141 -4.17 22.98 15.01
CA ALA A 141 -2.94 22.49 14.38
C ALA A 141 -3.16 21.36 13.36
N VAL A 142 -4.33 21.33 12.69
CA VAL A 142 -4.68 20.35 11.66
C VAL A 142 -4.69 21.02 10.28
N PRO A 143 -4.11 20.38 9.24
CA PRO A 143 -4.15 20.90 7.86
C PRO A 143 -5.54 20.68 7.23
N GLY A 144 -6.49 21.58 7.54
CA GLY A 144 -7.89 21.44 7.15
C GLY A 144 -8.13 21.37 5.63
N TYR A 145 -7.42 22.19 4.85
CA TYR A 145 -7.55 22.14 3.38
C TYR A 145 -6.98 20.85 2.78
N SER A 146 -5.89 20.31 3.34
CA SER A 146 -5.36 19.00 2.91
C SER A 146 -6.36 17.87 3.11
N LEU A 147 -7.08 17.89 4.24
CA LEU A 147 -8.16 16.93 4.50
C LEU A 147 -9.29 17.08 3.48
N LEU A 148 -9.69 18.30 3.14
CA LEU A 148 -10.73 18.54 2.14
C LEU A 148 -10.31 18.04 0.75
N TYR A 149 -9.09 18.32 0.31
CA TYR A 149 -8.59 17.82 -0.98
C TYR A 149 -8.57 16.30 -1.05
N GLN A 150 -8.09 15.65 0.02
CA GLN A 150 -8.12 14.19 0.12
C GLN A 150 -9.55 13.64 0.14
N CYS A 151 -10.47 14.29 0.85
CA CYS A 151 -11.87 13.89 0.93
C CYS A 151 -12.55 13.94 -0.45
N ILE A 152 -12.40 15.07 -1.17
CA ILE A 152 -12.95 15.24 -2.51
C ILE A 152 -12.39 14.16 -3.45
N TRP A 153 -11.07 13.95 -3.43
CA TRP A 153 -10.43 12.94 -4.27
C TRP A 153 -10.87 11.52 -3.92
N GLY A 154 -10.99 11.21 -2.63
CA GLY A 154 -11.51 9.93 -2.15
C GLY A 154 -12.94 9.66 -2.63
N CYS A 155 -13.83 10.66 -2.52
CA CYS A 155 -15.21 10.55 -3.02
C CYS A 155 -15.25 10.31 -4.53
N ILE A 156 -14.40 10.98 -5.31
CA ILE A 156 -14.29 10.74 -6.76
C ILE A 156 -13.86 9.30 -7.03
N LEU A 157 -12.84 8.81 -6.33
CA LEU A 157 -12.33 7.45 -6.53
C LEU A 157 -13.38 6.38 -6.19
N VAL A 158 -14.10 6.56 -5.07
CA VAL A 158 -15.20 5.66 -4.66
C VAL A 158 -16.30 5.57 -5.72
N LEU A 159 -16.56 6.66 -6.46
CA LEU A 159 -17.55 6.69 -7.53
C LEU A 159 -17.02 6.22 -8.89
N SER A 160 -15.70 6.02 -9.04
CA SER A 160 -15.06 5.80 -10.34
C SER A 160 -14.79 4.34 -10.71
N GLY A 161 -14.56 3.47 -9.72
CA GLY A 161 -14.06 2.11 -9.97
C GLY A 161 -14.39 1.15 -8.83
N THR A 162 -14.09 -0.13 -9.04
CA THR A 162 -14.31 -1.17 -8.02
C THR A 162 -13.14 -1.21 -7.03
N PHE A 163 -13.37 -1.82 -5.86
CA PHE A 163 -12.32 -1.99 -4.84
C PHE A 163 -11.08 -2.72 -5.40
N ASP A 164 -11.27 -3.80 -6.14
CA ASP A 164 -10.17 -4.55 -6.74
C ASP A 164 -9.39 -3.73 -7.77
N GLN A 165 -10.08 -2.92 -8.58
CA GLN A 165 -9.42 -2.05 -9.55
C GLN A 165 -8.54 -1.02 -8.84
N LEU A 166 -9.08 -0.34 -7.82
CA LEU A 166 -8.35 0.67 -7.06
C LEU A 166 -7.12 0.06 -6.35
N THR A 167 -7.27 -1.11 -5.74
CA THR A 167 -6.15 -1.77 -5.04
C THR A 167 -5.09 -2.27 -6.02
N ASP A 168 -5.46 -2.84 -7.15
CA ASP A 168 -4.52 -3.25 -8.20
C ASP A 168 -3.71 -2.07 -8.74
N MET A 169 -4.38 -0.94 -9.01
CA MET A 169 -3.72 0.29 -9.47
C MET A 169 -2.67 0.78 -8.46
N ILE A 170 -3.02 0.78 -7.16
CA ILE A 170 -2.12 1.22 -6.09
C ILE A 170 -0.93 0.27 -5.94
N ILE A 171 -1.16 -1.05 -5.92
CA ILE A 171 -0.08 -2.03 -5.79
C ILE A 171 0.85 -1.98 -6.99
N PHE A 172 0.30 -1.86 -8.19
CA PHE A 172 1.10 -1.64 -9.39
C PHE A 172 2.00 -0.40 -9.25
N ALA A 173 1.42 0.74 -8.86
CA ALA A 173 2.17 1.99 -8.70
C ALA A 173 3.26 1.91 -7.62
N ILE A 174 2.96 1.34 -6.45
CA ILE A 174 3.88 1.31 -5.32
C ILE A 174 5.08 0.38 -5.58
N PHE A 175 4.88 -0.72 -6.31
CA PHE A 175 5.97 -1.65 -6.64
C PHE A 175 7.00 -1.07 -7.61
N ILE A 176 6.61 -0.09 -8.45
CA ILE A 176 7.55 0.70 -9.25
C ILE A 176 8.47 1.50 -8.33
N PHE A 177 7.91 2.19 -7.33
CA PHE A 177 8.68 2.96 -6.35
C PHE A 177 9.52 2.06 -5.43
N TYR A 178 9.03 0.88 -5.04
CA TYR A 178 9.82 -0.09 -4.29
C TYR A 178 11.01 -0.61 -5.10
N GLY A 179 10.80 -0.92 -6.38
CA GLY A 179 11.89 -1.30 -7.29
C GLY A 179 12.91 -0.17 -7.45
N ALA A 180 12.46 1.07 -7.64
CA ALA A 180 13.32 2.24 -7.71
C ALA A 180 14.11 2.49 -6.41
N THR A 181 13.46 2.30 -5.25
CA THR A 181 14.11 2.43 -3.93
C THR A 181 15.18 1.36 -3.73
N ALA A 182 14.89 0.11 -4.13
CA ALA A 182 15.86 -0.99 -4.10
C ALA A 182 17.04 -0.74 -5.05
N LEU A 183 16.79 -0.22 -6.27
CA LEU A 183 17.84 0.24 -7.18
C LEU A 183 18.68 1.37 -6.58
N GLY A 184 18.03 2.28 -5.84
CA GLY A 184 18.68 3.34 -5.07
C GLY A 184 19.77 2.81 -4.14
N VAL A 185 19.58 1.64 -3.51
CA VAL A 185 20.61 1.02 -2.65
C VAL A 185 21.89 0.71 -3.42
N PHE A 186 21.79 0.20 -4.65
CA PHE A 186 22.96 -0.06 -5.51
C PHE A 186 23.64 1.23 -5.95
N ILE A 187 22.84 2.21 -6.40
CA ILE A 187 23.33 3.51 -6.88
C ILE A 187 24.05 4.24 -5.75
N LEU A 188 23.45 4.33 -4.57
CA LEU A 188 24.01 5.01 -3.41
C LEU A 188 25.25 4.31 -2.87
N ARG A 189 25.34 2.98 -2.96
CA ARG A 189 26.57 2.26 -2.58
C ARG A 189 27.76 2.60 -3.47
N LYS A 190 27.51 2.89 -4.75
CA LYS A 190 28.56 3.30 -5.71
C LYS A 190 28.87 4.80 -5.63
N ARG A 191 27.85 5.66 -5.47
CA ARG A 191 28.02 7.12 -5.42
C ARG A 191 28.53 7.64 -4.08
N MET A 192 28.17 6.98 -2.98
CA MET A 192 28.55 7.37 -1.61
C MET A 192 29.16 6.17 -0.88
N PRO A 193 30.37 5.72 -1.29
CA PRO A 193 31.03 4.56 -0.70
C PRO A 193 31.34 4.74 0.78
N ASP A 194 31.77 5.95 1.18
CA ASP A 194 32.26 6.26 2.53
C ASP A 194 31.20 6.79 3.50
N ALA A 195 29.95 6.90 3.04
CA ALA A 195 28.86 7.33 3.92
C ALA A 195 28.69 6.34 5.09
N PRO A 196 28.50 6.81 6.34
CA PRO A 196 28.26 5.93 7.48
C PRO A 196 26.96 5.16 7.25
N ARG A 197 27.02 3.83 7.42
CA ARG A 197 25.87 2.92 7.22
C ARG A 197 25.57 2.19 8.53
N PRO A 198 24.73 2.78 9.40
CA PRO A 198 24.35 2.16 10.67
C PRO A 198 23.69 0.78 10.50
N TYR A 199 23.00 0.57 9.38
CA TYR A 199 22.48 -0.72 8.94
C TYR A 199 22.97 -1.06 7.53
N LYS A 200 23.33 -2.33 7.31
CA LYS A 200 23.63 -2.89 5.99
C LYS A 200 22.59 -3.96 5.68
N VAL A 201 21.96 -3.83 4.50
CA VAL A 201 20.98 -4.81 4.02
C VAL A 201 21.59 -6.21 4.02
N TRP A 202 20.93 -7.13 4.73
CA TRP A 202 21.31 -8.54 4.77
C TRP A 202 21.13 -9.18 3.38
N GLY A 203 22.06 -10.05 3.00
CA GLY A 203 22.03 -10.72 1.69
C GLY A 203 22.27 -9.78 0.50
N TYR A 204 22.81 -8.57 0.69
CA TYR A 204 23.28 -7.74 -0.41
C TYR A 204 24.44 -8.43 -1.15
N PRO A 205 24.46 -8.46 -2.51
CA PRO A 205 23.53 -7.78 -3.43
C PRO A 205 22.27 -8.58 -3.81
N VAL A 206 22.18 -9.85 -3.46
CA VAL A 206 21.15 -10.79 -3.93
C VAL A 206 19.75 -10.36 -3.51
N VAL A 207 19.52 -10.01 -2.24
CA VAL A 207 18.18 -9.70 -1.72
C VAL A 207 17.56 -8.46 -2.41
N PRO A 208 18.25 -7.30 -2.50
CA PRO A 208 17.72 -6.18 -3.27
C PRO A 208 17.56 -6.46 -4.77
N ALA A 209 18.43 -7.29 -5.36
CA ALA A 209 18.29 -7.68 -6.76
C ALA A 209 17.00 -8.48 -6.99
N ILE A 210 16.67 -9.42 -6.10
CA ILE A 210 15.41 -10.18 -6.15
C ILE A 210 14.21 -9.24 -6.12
N VAL A 211 14.20 -8.22 -5.25
CA VAL A 211 13.11 -7.23 -5.18
C VAL A 211 12.97 -6.47 -6.50
N ILE A 212 14.08 -6.07 -7.13
CA ILE A 212 14.05 -5.37 -8.41
C ILE A 212 13.48 -6.26 -9.52
N PHE A 213 13.98 -7.49 -9.64
CA PHE A 213 13.47 -8.44 -10.63
C PHE A 213 12.00 -8.79 -10.39
N PHE A 214 11.61 -8.94 -9.13
CA PHE A 214 10.23 -9.20 -8.74
C PHE A 214 9.32 -8.03 -9.11
N SER A 215 9.70 -6.80 -8.77
CA SER A 215 8.97 -5.59 -9.16
C SER A 215 8.86 -5.47 -10.68
N ALA A 216 9.92 -5.77 -11.43
CA ALA A 216 9.90 -5.75 -12.90
C ALA A 216 8.98 -6.84 -13.47
N ALA A 217 9.01 -8.05 -12.92
CA ALA A 217 8.13 -9.15 -13.33
C ALA A 217 6.65 -8.83 -13.04
N LEU A 218 6.36 -8.26 -11.87
CA LEU A 218 5.02 -7.81 -11.50
C LEU A 218 4.55 -6.70 -12.44
N PHE A 219 5.39 -5.70 -12.71
CA PHE A 219 5.10 -4.63 -13.66
C PHE A 219 4.73 -5.17 -15.05
N VAL A 220 5.56 -6.04 -15.62
CA VAL A 220 5.31 -6.64 -16.94
C VAL A 220 4.05 -7.49 -16.91
N ASN A 221 3.84 -8.28 -15.84
CA ASN A 221 2.65 -9.11 -15.72
C ASN A 221 1.37 -8.28 -15.68
N THR A 222 1.32 -7.24 -14.84
CA THR A 222 0.12 -6.39 -14.70
C THR A 222 -0.20 -5.65 -16.00
N ILE A 223 0.81 -5.23 -16.78
CA ILE A 223 0.57 -4.62 -18.11
C ILE A 223 -0.11 -5.61 -19.05
N ILE A 224 0.29 -6.89 -19.03
CA ILE A 224 -0.27 -7.92 -19.90
C ILE A 224 -1.66 -8.36 -19.42
N THR A 225 -1.85 -8.55 -18.12
CA THR A 225 -3.08 -9.12 -17.55
C THR A 225 -4.17 -8.08 -17.28
N ARG A 226 -3.79 -6.86 -16.87
CA ARG A 226 -4.69 -5.75 -16.53
C ARG A 226 -4.23 -4.44 -17.18
N PRO A 227 -4.19 -4.35 -18.52
CA PRO A 227 -3.64 -3.20 -19.25
C PRO A 227 -4.37 -1.88 -18.93
N ARG A 228 -5.69 -1.94 -18.70
CA ARG A 228 -6.49 -0.77 -18.32
C ARG A 228 -6.03 -0.18 -16.99
N GLU A 229 -5.91 -1.01 -15.96
CA GLU A 229 -5.54 -0.56 -14.61
C GLU A 229 -4.07 -0.11 -14.56
N ALA A 230 -3.18 -0.83 -15.23
CA ALA A 230 -1.80 -0.40 -15.41
C ALA A 230 -1.70 0.95 -16.14
N GLY A 231 -2.49 1.14 -17.20
CA GLY A 231 -2.54 2.39 -17.98
C GLY A 231 -3.02 3.58 -17.15
N ILE A 232 -4.14 3.44 -16.44
CA ILE A 232 -4.66 4.52 -15.57
C ILE A 232 -3.67 4.79 -14.43
N GLY A 233 -3.12 3.75 -13.80
CA GLY A 233 -2.10 3.90 -12.75
C GLY A 233 -0.85 4.64 -13.24
N LEU A 234 -0.35 4.31 -14.43
CA LEU A 234 0.77 5.03 -15.07
C LEU A 234 0.42 6.47 -15.38
N VAL A 235 -0.77 6.74 -15.96
CA VAL A 235 -1.20 8.11 -16.25
C VAL A 235 -1.28 8.92 -14.97
N LEU A 236 -1.93 8.41 -13.92
CA LEU A 236 -2.01 9.08 -12.62
C LEU A 236 -0.62 9.36 -12.05
N MET A 237 0.30 8.39 -12.11
CA MET A 237 1.69 8.60 -11.67
C MET A 237 2.40 9.69 -12.49
N LEU A 238 2.26 9.64 -13.81
CA LEU A 238 2.90 10.58 -14.73
C LEU A 238 2.29 11.99 -14.64
N THR A 239 1.03 12.16 -14.22
CA THR A 239 0.45 13.50 -13.97
C THR A 239 1.20 14.26 -12.87
N GLY A 240 1.93 13.56 -11.99
CA GLY A 240 2.82 14.18 -11.01
C GLY A 240 3.95 14.99 -11.66
N VAL A 241 4.43 14.61 -12.86
CA VAL A 241 5.53 15.30 -13.56
C VAL A 241 5.14 16.71 -14.03
N PRO A 242 4.06 16.92 -14.82
CA PRO A 242 3.65 18.26 -15.24
C PRO A 242 3.23 19.13 -14.05
N ILE A 243 2.60 18.54 -13.04
CA ILE A 243 2.23 19.24 -11.79
C ILE A 243 3.50 19.74 -11.08
N TRP A 244 4.51 18.88 -10.93
CA TRP A 244 5.79 19.25 -10.34
C TRP A 244 6.48 20.38 -11.12
N TYR A 245 6.53 20.30 -12.46
CA TYR A 245 7.09 21.37 -13.28
C TYR A 245 6.33 22.71 -13.12
N TRP A 246 5.00 22.67 -13.05
CA TRP A 246 4.18 23.86 -12.87
C TRP A 246 4.45 24.57 -11.55
N PHE A 247 4.54 23.81 -10.45
CA PHE A 247 4.84 24.35 -9.14
C PHE A 247 6.30 24.82 -9.01
N ASN A 248 7.25 24.08 -9.58
CA ASN A 248 8.67 24.44 -9.51
C ASN A 248 8.97 25.72 -10.31
N ARG A 249 8.31 25.94 -11.47
CA ARG A 249 8.41 27.22 -12.21
C ARG A 249 7.92 28.42 -11.39
N LYS A 250 6.87 28.25 -10.58
CA LYS A 250 6.36 29.34 -9.70
C LYS A 250 7.30 29.66 -8.53
N LYS A 251 8.16 28.72 -8.13
CA LYS A 251 9.17 28.94 -7.07
C LYS A 251 10.30 29.84 -7.56
N VAL A 252 10.67 29.75 -8.84
CA VAL A 252 11.70 30.58 -9.47
C VAL A 252 11.24 32.03 -9.70
N VAL A 253 9.93 32.27 -9.89
CA VAL A 253 9.37 33.60 -10.18
C VAL A 253 9.09 34.45 -8.92
N ASN A 254 9.08 33.84 -7.72
CA ASN A 254 8.77 34.52 -6.46
C ASN A 254 9.98 34.73 -5.53
N HIS A 255 11.21 34.60 -6.07
CA HIS A 255 12.46 35.03 -5.43
C HIS A 255 13.05 36.18 -6.22
#